data_AF-A0A429END8-F1
#
_entry.id   AF-A0A429END8-F1
#
_cell.length_a   1.000
_cell.length_b   1.000
_cell.length_c   1.000
_cell.angle_alpha   90.00
_cell.angle_beta   90.00
_cell.angle_gamma   90.00
#
_symmetry.space_group_name_H-M   'P 1'
#
loop_
_entity.id
_entity.type
_entity.pdbx_description
1 polymer ?
#
loop_
_entity_poly.entity_id
_entity_poly.type
_entity_poly.pdbx_seq_one_letter_code
_entity_poly.pdbx_strand_id
1 'polypeptide(L)'
;MVVNGLDRPLIADVDAERAVLGACIASPKVALEVAEILAGPDDFLREQHRTMFWALVELATMEKPTDLISLRDHLQASGRLGDAGGIRYLVEVNESLVAVGQATHHAGIVAKLAERRRAVQAAMRLLQKLENPERETGDALEEFAADVSRARHPDARPGGRIRLTPASQIQPRPVVWAWEDDGHGRIPAGSLISAAGREGTGKSSFGIWLASEITRGTLPGTLYGQPRQVVYVAVEDSWSHTLVPRLIAAGADLDRVYRAEAVVDEGETTTLSLPHDLAELESVITKHGVGLVVLDPLMSTIGGTIDTHRERDVRKALDPLARLADRTSAVVLGIAHFNKGTGTDASSLITGSGAFKNVPRAIFGFACDPDDGTRVMTQTKNSLGIGDLPSLAYRIVSAKVETTEGTAEVGRFVFDGQSDRSVAQILGDRTDPDERSERDEAAAWLDEYITAQGEAPANDVMKAGTAAGFSKDTLKRAKNRAGVESRKAAFGSGWVWAKVHTEGSTKGAKGA
;
A
#
# COMPACT_ATOMS: atom_id res chain seq x y z
N MET A 1 -33.88 34.77 -16.15
CA MET A 1 -34.80 34.78 -15.00
C MET A 1 -34.05 35.43 -13.85
N VAL A 2 -34.39 36.68 -13.55
CA VAL A 2 -33.71 37.51 -12.54
C VAL A 2 -33.94 36.90 -11.17
N VAL A 3 -32.88 36.54 -10.44
CA VAL A 3 -32.97 36.24 -9.00
C VAL A 3 -32.28 37.36 -8.24
N ASN A 4 -32.82 38.58 -8.37
CA ASN A 4 -32.56 39.67 -7.43
C ASN A 4 -33.69 39.70 -6.41
N GLY A 5 -33.34 39.84 -5.12
CA GLY A 5 -34.29 40.29 -4.10
C GLY A 5 -34.83 39.24 -3.12
N LEU A 6 -33.99 38.31 -2.64
CA LEU A 6 -34.28 37.66 -1.35
C LEU A 6 -33.25 38.16 -0.34
N ASP A 7 -33.76 38.80 0.71
CA ASP A 7 -33.05 38.97 1.98
C ASP A 7 -32.71 37.56 2.48
N ARG A 8 -31.56 37.04 2.03
CA ARG A 8 -31.15 35.67 2.33
C ARG A 8 -30.61 35.69 3.74
N PRO A 9 -31.21 34.93 4.68
CA PRO A 9 -30.68 34.85 6.03
C PRO A 9 -29.22 34.40 5.95
N LEU A 10 -28.38 35.06 6.75
CA LEU A 10 -26.97 34.73 6.90
C LEU A 10 -26.83 33.22 7.13
N ILE A 11 -26.04 32.51 6.31
CA ILE A 11 -25.81 31.07 6.48
C ILE A 11 -24.70 30.88 7.53
N ALA A 12 -25.00 31.27 8.76
CA ALA A 12 -24.10 31.14 9.90
C ALA A 12 -24.89 31.16 11.21
N ASP A 13 -24.24 30.67 12.26
CA ASP A 13 -24.71 30.72 13.63
C ASP A 13 -23.59 31.36 14.45
N VAL A 14 -23.67 32.67 14.62
CA VAL A 14 -22.63 33.47 15.26
C VAL A 14 -22.50 33.10 16.75
N ASP A 15 -23.59 32.68 17.38
CA ASP A 15 -23.60 32.26 18.78
C ASP A 15 -22.89 30.91 18.93
N ALA A 16 -23.10 29.97 18.00
CA ALA A 16 -22.33 28.74 17.93
C ALA A 16 -20.83 29.00 17.69
N GLU A 17 -20.49 29.94 16.80
CA GLU A 17 -19.09 30.34 16.58
C GLU A 17 -18.44 30.90 17.86
N ARG A 18 -19.15 31.79 18.59
CA ARG A 18 -18.68 32.35 19.87
C ARG A 18 -18.54 31.26 20.94
N ALA A 19 -19.50 30.34 21.02
CA ALA A 19 -19.47 29.22 21.97
C ALA A 19 -18.24 28.33 21.75
N VAL A 20 -17.92 28.02 20.49
CA VAL A 20 -16.71 27.25 20.12
C VAL A 20 -15.45 27.98 20.58
N LEU A 21 -15.32 29.27 20.25
CA LEU A 21 -14.16 30.07 20.63
C LEU A 21 -13.99 30.16 22.15
N GLY A 22 -15.07 30.44 22.88
CA GLY A 22 -15.05 30.48 24.35
C GLY A 22 -14.57 29.17 24.96
N ALA A 23 -15.04 28.03 24.44
CA ALA A 23 -14.58 26.72 24.91
C ALA A 23 -13.10 26.44 24.57
N CYS A 24 -12.62 26.88 23.41
CA CYS A 24 -11.22 26.76 23.01
C CYS A 24 -10.29 27.65 23.87
N ILE A 25 -10.74 28.83 24.28
CA ILE A 25 -10.02 29.69 25.23
C ILE A 25 -9.86 28.97 26.57
N ALA A 26 -10.87 28.23 27.03
CA ALA A 26 -10.81 27.50 28.30
C ALA A 26 -9.95 26.22 28.26
N SER A 27 -9.72 25.62 27.09
CA SER A 27 -9.00 24.34 27.01
C SER A 27 -8.21 24.18 25.70
N PRO A 28 -6.87 24.05 25.76
CA PRO A 28 -6.05 23.76 24.59
C PRO A 28 -6.44 22.44 23.91
N LYS A 29 -6.84 21.44 24.72
CA LYS A 29 -7.31 20.15 24.21
C LYS A 29 -8.56 20.31 23.33
N VAL A 30 -9.50 21.16 23.73
CA VAL A 30 -10.70 21.43 22.95
C VAL A 30 -10.38 22.19 21.66
N ALA A 31 -9.41 23.11 21.68
CA ALA A 31 -8.96 23.78 20.45
C ALA A 31 -8.47 22.75 19.41
N LEU A 32 -7.69 21.75 19.83
CA LEU A 32 -7.23 20.66 18.95
C LEU A 32 -8.38 19.74 18.50
N GLU A 33 -9.28 19.33 19.40
CA GLU A 33 -10.45 18.51 19.05
C GLU A 33 -11.39 19.22 18.06
N VAL A 34 -11.61 20.52 18.23
CA VAL A 34 -12.41 21.33 17.32
C VAL A 34 -11.69 21.53 15.98
N ALA A 35 -10.36 21.63 15.94
CA ALA A 35 -9.60 21.73 14.70
C ALA A 35 -9.71 20.47 13.83
N GLU A 36 -9.94 19.30 14.44
CA GLU A 36 -10.29 18.08 13.68
C GLU A 36 -11.68 18.19 13.01
N ILE A 37 -12.58 19.02 13.55
CA ILE A 37 -13.96 19.23 13.04
C ILE A 37 -14.05 20.40 12.07
N LEU A 38 -13.29 21.48 12.30
CA LEU A 38 -13.28 22.73 11.53
C LEU A 38 -11.92 22.87 10.83
N ALA A 39 -11.75 22.12 9.75
CA ALA A 39 -10.47 21.99 9.06
C ALA A 39 -10.20 23.13 8.07
N GLY A 40 -11.23 23.85 7.63
CA GLY A 40 -11.12 24.92 6.63
C GLY A 40 -10.95 26.31 7.27
N PRO A 41 -10.04 27.15 6.76
CA PRO A 41 -9.87 28.52 7.27
C PRO A 41 -11.14 29.38 7.13
N ASP A 42 -12.05 29.00 6.23
CA ASP A 42 -13.33 29.67 5.95
C ASP A 42 -14.55 29.06 6.66
N ASP A 43 -14.34 28.11 7.58
CA ASP A 43 -15.46 27.46 8.29
C ASP A 43 -16.17 28.39 9.27
N PHE A 44 -15.47 29.37 9.84
CA PHE A 44 -16.10 30.50 10.51
C PHE A 44 -16.56 31.54 9.48
N LEU A 45 -17.74 32.11 9.65
CA LEU A 45 -18.19 33.19 8.78
C LEU A 45 -17.41 34.48 9.07
N ARG A 46 -17.24 34.82 10.35
CA ARG A 46 -16.60 36.07 10.74
C ARG A 46 -15.08 35.95 10.70
N GLU A 47 -14.45 36.93 10.06
CA GLU A 47 -12.98 37.01 9.98
C GLU A 47 -12.34 37.09 11.37
N GLN A 48 -12.95 37.84 12.30
CA GLN A 48 -12.49 37.92 13.68
C GLN A 48 -12.41 36.54 14.33
N HIS A 49 -13.43 35.71 14.10
CA HIS A 49 -13.50 34.36 14.67
C HIS A 49 -12.47 33.42 14.05
N ARG A 50 -12.22 33.52 12.74
CA ARG A 50 -11.14 32.77 12.06
C ARG A 50 -9.79 33.09 12.71
N THR A 51 -9.50 34.37 12.86
CA THR A 51 -8.23 34.84 13.44
C THR A 51 -8.05 34.34 14.87
N MET A 52 -9.09 34.45 15.69
CA MET A 52 -9.07 33.94 17.07
C MET A 52 -8.88 32.42 17.13
N PHE A 53 -9.64 31.66 16.34
CA PHE A 53 -9.58 30.20 16.35
C PHE A 53 -8.19 29.69 15.97
N TRP A 54 -7.61 30.18 14.88
CA TRP A 54 -6.29 29.71 14.45
C TRP A 54 -5.17 30.13 15.41
N ALA A 55 -5.27 31.30 16.04
CA ALA A 55 -4.35 31.68 17.12
C ALA A 55 -4.43 30.71 18.33
N LEU A 56 -5.64 30.24 18.68
CA LEU A 56 -5.84 29.24 19.73
C LEU A 56 -5.27 27.88 19.34
N VAL A 57 -5.46 27.44 18.09
CA VAL A 57 -4.90 26.20 17.56
C VAL A 57 -3.37 26.27 17.51
N GLU A 58 -2.79 27.40 17.11
CA GLU A 58 -1.34 27.63 17.12
C GLU A 58 -0.77 27.49 18.54
N LEU A 59 -1.38 28.18 19.52
CA LEU A 59 -0.98 28.08 20.93
C LEU A 59 -1.09 26.65 21.45
N ALA A 60 -2.21 25.96 21.20
CA ALA A 60 -2.42 24.58 21.65
C ALA A 60 -1.41 23.61 21.01
N THR A 61 -1.08 23.81 19.73
CA THR A 61 -0.08 23.00 19.00
C THR A 61 1.33 23.20 19.55
N MET A 62 1.66 24.41 20.02
CA MET A 62 2.91 24.71 20.71
C MET A 62 2.91 24.29 22.19
N GLU A 63 1.88 23.55 22.63
CA GLU A 63 1.66 23.16 24.03
C GLU A 63 1.63 24.36 25.00
N LYS A 64 1.20 25.54 24.51
CA LYS A 64 1.04 26.75 25.32
C LYS A 64 -0.40 26.88 25.84
N PRO A 65 -0.62 27.58 26.96
CA PRO A 65 -1.97 27.89 27.43
C PRO A 65 -2.77 28.68 26.38
N THR A 66 -4.07 28.42 26.29
CA THR A 66 -5.00 29.08 25.37
C THR A 66 -5.94 30.09 26.06
N ASP A 67 -5.71 30.35 27.35
CA ASP A 67 -6.51 31.30 28.13
C ASP A 67 -6.46 32.72 27.54
N LEU A 68 -7.39 33.56 27.97
CA LEU A 68 -7.58 34.91 27.41
C LEU A 68 -6.32 35.77 27.42
N ILE A 69 -5.46 35.64 28.44
CA ILE A 69 -4.21 36.40 28.55
C ILE A 69 -3.24 35.89 27.47
N SER A 70 -3.07 34.57 27.40
CA SER A 70 -2.18 33.92 26.43
C SER A 70 -2.61 34.19 24.98
N LEU A 71 -3.92 34.11 24.68
CA LEU A 71 -4.47 34.45 23.37
C LEU A 71 -4.20 35.92 23.00
N ARG A 72 -4.47 36.85 23.93
CA ARG A 72 -4.23 38.28 23.70
C ARG A 72 -2.76 38.54 23.40
N ASP A 73 -1.86 38.00 24.21
CA ASP A 73 -0.42 38.24 24.08
C ASP A 73 0.12 37.68 22.75
N HIS A 74 -0.36 36.50 22.35
CA HIS A 74 -0.03 35.90 21.04
C HIS A 74 -0.54 36.72 19.86
N LEU A 75 -1.78 37.20 19.91
CA LEU A 75 -2.37 38.07 18.89
C LEU A 75 -1.68 39.44 18.82
N GLN A 76 -1.24 39.98 19.96
CA GLN A 76 -0.51 41.24 20.03
C GLN A 76 0.91 41.09 19.47
N ALA A 77 1.62 40.02 19.84
CA ALA A 77 2.96 39.73 19.33
C ALA A 77 2.98 39.48 17.82
N SER A 78 1.91 38.88 17.28
CA SER A 78 1.75 38.63 15.84
C SER A 78 1.14 39.80 15.05
N GLY A 79 0.76 40.90 15.71
CA GLY A 79 0.14 42.06 15.06
C GLY A 79 -1.32 41.84 14.59
N ARG A 80 -1.94 40.71 14.95
CA ARG A 80 -3.29 40.28 14.50
C ARG A 80 -4.41 40.64 15.49
N LEU A 81 -4.10 41.33 16.58
CA LEU A 81 -5.08 41.71 17.61
C LEU A 81 -6.22 42.59 17.06
N GLY A 82 -5.92 43.47 16.10
CA GLY A 82 -6.93 44.29 15.42
C GLY A 82 -7.91 43.41 14.63
N ASP A 83 -7.38 42.46 13.86
CA ASP A 83 -8.16 41.54 13.03
C ASP A 83 -9.03 40.60 13.87
N ALA A 84 -8.59 40.27 15.09
CA ALA A 84 -9.37 39.51 16.07
C ALA A 84 -10.47 40.33 16.77
N GLY A 85 -10.66 41.61 16.43
CA GLY A 85 -11.66 42.49 17.04
C GLY A 85 -11.20 43.22 18.31
N GLY A 86 -9.94 43.07 18.70
CA GLY A 86 -9.35 43.74 19.86
C GLY A 86 -9.73 43.13 21.22
N ILE A 87 -9.08 43.63 22.28
CA ILE A 87 -9.19 43.08 23.65
C ILE A 87 -10.64 43.00 24.13
N ARG A 88 -11.43 44.05 23.87
CA ARG A 88 -12.84 44.09 24.31
C ARG A 88 -13.66 42.95 23.70
N TYR A 89 -13.42 42.61 22.44
CA TYR A 89 -14.13 41.53 21.76
C TYR A 89 -13.68 40.16 22.27
N LEU A 90 -12.38 39.98 22.53
CA LEU A 90 -11.87 38.75 23.13
C LEU A 90 -12.54 38.45 24.49
N VAL A 91 -12.73 39.48 25.33
CA VAL A 91 -13.45 39.37 26.61
C VAL A 91 -14.92 38.97 26.37
N GLU A 92 -15.59 39.62 25.41
CA GLU A 92 -16.99 39.32 25.07
C GLU A 92 -17.19 37.86 24.60
N VAL A 93 -16.25 37.35 23.81
CA VAL A 93 -16.25 35.95 23.37
C VAL A 93 -15.96 35.01 24.53
N ASN A 94 -15.01 35.35 25.41
CA ASN A 94 -14.69 34.57 26.59
C ASN A 94 -15.88 34.50 27.60
N GLU A 95 -16.66 35.58 27.72
CA GLU A 95 -17.88 35.60 28.54
C GLU A 95 -19.03 34.76 27.95
N SER A 96 -18.97 34.43 26.66
CA SER A 96 -19.93 33.54 25.99
C SER A 96 -19.67 32.06 26.30
N LEU A 97 -18.98 31.76 27.41
CA LEU A 97 -18.49 30.44 27.77
C LEU A 97 -19.64 29.42 27.87
N VAL A 98 -19.62 28.43 26.98
CA VAL A 98 -20.45 27.22 27.11
C VAL A 98 -19.65 26.15 27.83
N ALA A 99 -20.31 25.20 28.51
CA ALA A 99 -19.67 24.03 29.08
C ALA A 99 -18.76 23.37 28.02
N VAL A 100 -17.48 23.22 28.33
CA VAL A 100 -16.41 22.66 27.46
C VAL A 100 -16.85 21.38 26.74
N GLY A 101 -17.72 20.57 27.37
CA GLY A 101 -18.29 19.35 26.79
C GLY A 101 -19.24 19.52 25.61
N GLN A 102 -19.70 20.74 25.27
CA GLN A 102 -20.58 21.00 24.12
C GLN A 102 -19.85 21.65 22.93
N ALA A 103 -18.54 21.91 23.05
CA ALA A 103 -17.77 22.60 22.01
C ALA A 103 -17.80 21.86 20.66
N THR A 104 -17.66 20.53 20.68
CA THR A 104 -17.73 19.68 19.48
C THR A 104 -19.11 19.68 18.83
N HIS A 105 -20.18 19.79 19.62
CA HIS A 105 -21.55 19.94 19.10
C HIS A 105 -21.71 21.26 18.33
N HIS A 106 -21.30 22.38 18.94
CA HIS A 106 -21.36 23.69 18.28
C HIS A 106 -20.42 23.77 17.07
N ALA A 107 -19.23 23.17 17.14
CA ALA A 107 -18.34 23.03 15.99
C ALA A 107 -19.02 22.28 14.84
N GLY A 108 -19.80 21.22 15.12
CA GLY A 108 -20.60 20.53 14.13
C GLY A 108 -21.68 21.42 13.46
N ILE A 109 -22.27 22.36 14.20
CA ILE A 109 -23.20 23.35 13.65
C ILE A 109 -22.47 24.30 12.69
N VAL A 110 -21.33 24.85 13.12
CA VAL A 110 -20.48 25.75 12.32
C VAL A 110 -20.02 25.05 11.03
N ALA A 111 -19.53 23.80 11.12
CA ALA A 111 -19.10 23.00 9.98
C ALA A 111 -20.22 22.79 8.96
N LYS A 112 -21.43 22.44 9.43
CA LYS A 112 -22.60 22.23 8.55
C LYS A 112 -23.03 23.50 7.84
N LEU A 113 -22.95 24.65 8.51
CA LEU A 113 -23.27 25.94 7.90
C LEU A 113 -22.18 26.37 6.92
N ALA A 114 -20.90 26.08 7.20
CA ALA A 114 -19.79 26.29 6.28
C ALA A 114 -19.92 25.44 5.01
N GLU A 115 -20.26 24.15 5.14
CA GLU A 115 -20.57 23.28 3.99
C GLU A 115 -21.69 23.88 3.14
N ARG A 116 -22.77 24.37 3.79
CA ARG A 116 -23.88 25.01 3.09
C ARG A 116 -23.45 26.30 2.37
N ARG A 117 -22.57 27.11 2.97
CA ARG A 117 -22.00 28.30 2.31
C ARG A 117 -21.16 27.92 1.09
N ARG A 118 -20.28 26.92 1.22
CA ARG A 118 -19.45 26.43 0.11
C ARG A 118 -20.30 25.89 -1.04
N ALA A 119 -21.37 25.15 -0.75
CA ALA A 119 -22.30 24.67 -1.77
C ALA A 119 -23.02 25.83 -2.50
N VAL A 120 -23.43 26.89 -1.77
CA VAL A 120 -24.02 28.08 -2.39
C VAL A 120 -23.01 28.81 -3.27
N GLN A 121 -21.77 28.96 -2.83
CA GLN A 121 -20.71 29.57 -3.63
C GLN A 121 -20.38 28.76 -4.89
N ALA A 122 -20.33 27.42 -4.78
CA ALA A 122 -20.18 26.54 -5.94
C ALA A 122 -21.30 26.75 -6.96
N ALA A 123 -22.55 26.82 -6.50
CA ALA A 123 -23.70 27.08 -7.36
C ALA A 123 -23.66 28.46 -8.01
N MET A 124 -23.22 29.49 -7.29
CA MET A 124 -23.03 30.83 -7.85
C MET A 124 -21.94 30.87 -8.91
N ARG A 125 -20.82 30.17 -8.69
CA ARG A 125 -19.74 30.04 -9.68
C ARG A 125 -20.20 29.30 -10.94
N LEU A 126 -21.02 28.25 -10.78
CA LEU A 126 -21.64 27.56 -11.91
C LEU A 126 -22.51 28.53 -12.73
N LEU A 127 -23.40 29.27 -12.07
CA LEU A 127 -24.27 30.24 -12.76
C LEU A 127 -23.45 31.27 -13.55
N GLN A 128 -22.44 31.87 -12.92
CA GLN A 128 -21.56 32.84 -13.57
C GLN A 128 -20.83 32.25 -14.79
N LYS A 129 -20.43 30.98 -14.73
CA LYS A 129 -19.74 30.29 -15.83
C LYS A 129 -20.67 29.94 -16.97
N LEU A 130 -21.89 29.51 -16.68
CA LEU A 130 -22.91 29.22 -17.69
C LEU A 130 -23.40 30.48 -18.41
N GLU A 131 -23.24 31.66 -17.81
CA GLU A 131 -23.48 32.95 -18.46
C GLU A 131 -22.36 33.35 -19.43
N ASN A 132 -21.19 32.69 -19.41
CA ASN A 132 -20.10 32.94 -20.36
C ASN A 132 -20.26 32.07 -21.62
N PRO A 133 -20.56 32.66 -22.80
CA PRO A 133 -20.79 31.92 -24.04
C PRO A 133 -19.54 31.24 -24.62
N GLU A 134 -18.33 31.56 -24.16
CA GLU A 134 -17.09 30.94 -24.61
C GLU A 134 -16.74 29.65 -23.86
N ARG A 135 -17.45 29.31 -22.77
CA ARG A 135 -17.22 28.09 -22.00
C ARG A 135 -18.13 26.95 -22.46
N GLU A 136 -17.56 25.75 -22.58
CA GLU A 136 -18.37 24.55 -22.78
C GLU A 136 -19.19 24.23 -21.52
N THR A 137 -20.45 23.83 -21.73
CA THR A 137 -21.36 23.49 -20.62
C THR A 137 -20.88 22.28 -19.82
N GLY A 138 -20.21 21.32 -20.48
CA GLY A 138 -19.64 20.13 -19.84
C GLY A 138 -18.62 20.50 -18.75
N ASP A 139 -17.62 21.31 -19.10
CA ASP A 139 -16.57 21.75 -18.18
C ASP A 139 -17.11 22.49 -16.95
N ALA A 140 -18.12 23.34 -17.15
CA ALA A 140 -18.76 24.06 -16.05
C ALA A 140 -19.46 23.10 -15.08
N LEU A 141 -20.10 22.03 -15.59
CA LEU A 141 -20.78 21.03 -14.77
C LEU A 141 -19.81 20.09 -14.05
N GLU A 142 -18.73 19.68 -14.70
CA GLU A 142 -17.68 18.86 -14.08
C GLU A 142 -16.98 19.60 -12.94
N GLU A 143 -16.62 20.87 -13.17
CA GLU A 143 -15.99 21.70 -12.14
C GLU A 143 -16.95 21.97 -10.96
N PHE A 144 -18.25 22.12 -11.24
CA PHE A 144 -19.27 22.21 -10.18
C PHE A 144 -19.37 20.92 -9.36
N ALA A 145 -19.35 19.75 -10.00
CA ALA A 145 -19.35 18.47 -9.31
C ALA A 145 -18.12 18.32 -8.40
N ALA A 146 -16.94 18.73 -8.89
CA ALA A 146 -15.71 18.77 -8.10
C ALA A 146 -15.81 19.75 -6.93
N ASP A 147 -16.34 20.96 -7.14
CA ASP A 147 -16.55 21.96 -6.10
C ASP A 147 -17.51 21.49 -5.00
N VAL A 148 -18.61 20.81 -5.37
CA VAL A 148 -19.56 20.24 -4.42
C VAL A 148 -18.94 19.08 -3.64
N SER A 149 -18.12 18.26 -4.30
CA SER A 149 -17.36 17.19 -3.65
C SER A 149 -16.38 17.77 -2.61
N ARG A 150 -15.63 18.82 -2.96
CA ARG A 150 -14.74 19.57 -2.05
C ARG A 150 -15.49 20.34 -0.95
N ALA A 151 -16.72 20.77 -1.22
CA ALA A 151 -17.54 21.48 -0.24
C ALA A 151 -17.97 20.58 0.93
N ARG A 152 -18.07 19.27 0.71
CA ARG A 152 -18.36 18.31 1.79
C ARG A 152 -17.18 18.24 2.75
N HIS A 153 -17.48 18.38 4.04
CA HIS A 153 -16.46 18.20 5.07
C HIS A 153 -15.99 16.73 5.06
N PRO A 154 -14.68 16.45 4.96
CA PRO A 154 -14.17 15.07 4.80
C PRO A 154 -14.53 14.15 5.99
N ASP A 155 -14.82 14.71 7.16
CA ASP A 155 -15.08 13.96 8.41
C ASP A 155 -16.46 14.17 9.05
N ALA A 156 -17.36 14.95 8.44
CA ALA A 156 -18.73 15.05 8.95
C ALA A 156 -19.47 13.75 8.68
N ARG A 157 -19.40 12.77 9.59
CA ARG A 157 -20.33 11.64 9.59
C ARG A 157 -21.73 12.21 9.85
N PRO A 158 -22.65 12.28 8.86
CA PRO A 158 -24.02 12.66 9.15
C PRO A 158 -24.53 11.69 10.22
N GLY A 159 -25.06 12.22 11.32
CA GLY A 159 -25.47 11.46 12.53
C GLY A 159 -25.94 10.05 12.18
N GLY A 160 -25.04 9.08 12.37
CA GLY A 160 -25.18 7.76 11.77
C GLY A 160 -26.33 7.01 12.42
N ARG A 161 -27.39 6.72 11.67
CA ARG A 161 -28.38 5.74 12.10
C ARG A 161 -27.75 4.35 12.02
N ILE A 162 -27.77 3.59 13.11
CA ILE A 162 -27.34 2.19 13.09
C ILE A 162 -28.42 1.39 12.38
N ARG A 163 -28.10 0.84 11.20
CA ARG A 163 -28.95 -0.12 10.49
C ARG A 163 -28.55 -1.53 10.90
N LEU A 164 -29.46 -2.24 11.58
CA LEU A 164 -29.33 -3.67 11.81
C LEU A 164 -29.89 -4.41 10.60
N THR A 165 -29.14 -5.37 10.06
CA THR A 165 -29.58 -6.27 8.98
C THR A 165 -29.32 -7.70 9.45
N PRO A 166 -30.35 -8.54 9.64
CA PRO A 166 -30.14 -9.92 10.07
C PRO A 166 -29.36 -10.68 9.00
N ALA A 167 -28.44 -11.56 9.42
CA ALA A 167 -27.59 -12.33 8.49
C ALA A 167 -28.41 -13.15 7.48
N SER A 168 -29.64 -13.57 7.83
CA SER A 168 -30.56 -14.27 6.93
C SER A 168 -31.03 -13.45 5.72
N GLN A 169 -30.89 -12.13 5.75
CA GLN A 169 -31.18 -11.23 4.62
C GLN A 169 -29.93 -10.93 3.77
N ILE A 170 -28.77 -11.47 4.14
CA ILE A 170 -27.51 -11.27 3.42
C ILE A 170 -27.26 -12.52 2.58
N GLN A 171 -27.31 -12.39 1.26
CA GLN A 171 -27.00 -13.48 0.35
C GLN A 171 -25.50 -13.84 0.48
N PRO A 172 -25.13 -15.07 0.88
CA PRO A 172 -23.74 -15.48 0.92
C PRO A 172 -23.17 -15.50 -0.51
N ARG A 173 -21.93 -15.03 -0.66
CA ARG A 173 -21.17 -15.04 -1.92
C ARG A 173 -19.84 -15.75 -1.68
N PRO A 174 -19.35 -16.54 -2.65
CA PRO A 174 -18.03 -17.15 -2.54
C PRO A 174 -16.95 -16.08 -2.60
N VAL A 175 -15.78 -16.40 -2.05
CA VAL A 175 -14.57 -15.62 -2.30
C VAL A 175 -14.19 -15.79 -3.76
N VAL A 176 -13.94 -14.67 -4.44
CA VAL A 176 -13.46 -14.66 -5.82
C VAL A 176 -11.96 -14.49 -5.80
N TRP A 177 -11.22 -15.40 -6.45
CA TRP A 177 -9.77 -15.40 -6.48
C TRP A 177 -9.26 -14.82 -7.79
N ALA A 178 -8.46 -13.76 -7.71
CA ALA A 178 -7.71 -13.23 -8.85
C ALA A 178 -6.61 -14.21 -9.27
N TRP A 179 -5.94 -14.84 -8.29
CA TRP A 179 -4.94 -15.88 -8.53
C TRP A 179 -5.25 -17.14 -7.73
N GLU A 180 -5.32 -18.28 -8.42
CA GLU A 180 -5.36 -19.63 -7.88
C GLU A 180 -4.10 -20.42 -8.30
N ASP A 181 -3.67 -21.33 -7.45
CA ASP A 181 -2.54 -22.23 -7.69
C ASP A 181 -2.91 -23.62 -7.15
N ASP A 182 -2.83 -24.62 -8.03
CA ASP A 182 -3.24 -26.01 -7.75
C ASP A 182 -4.63 -26.13 -7.09
N GLY A 183 -5.60 -25.35 -7.59
CA GLY A 183 -6.98 -25.34 -7.06
C GLY A 183 -7.16 -24.59 -5.73
N HIS A 184 -6.12 -23.91 -5.24
CA HIS A 184 -6.17 -23.11 -4.02
C HIS A 184 -5.99 -21.62 -4.28
N GLY A 185 -6.83 -20.80 -3.63
CA GLY A 185 -6.78 -19.36 -3.75
C GLY A 185 -5.56 -18.72 -3.09
N ARG A 186 -4.76 -17.99 -3.87
CA ARG A 186 -3.59 -17.22 -3.39
C ARG A 186 -3.89 -15.73 -3.26
N ILE A 187 -4.53 -15.11 -4.26
CA ILE A 187 -4.85 -13.67 -4.25
C ILE A 187 -6.35 -13.47 -4.39
N PRO A 188 -7.05 -12.96 -3.36
CA PRO A 188 -8.45 -12.58 -3.51
C PRO A 188 -8.59 -11.37 -4.46
N ALA A 189 -9.57 -11.42 -5.34
CA ALA A 189 -9.97 -10.24 -6.12
C ALA A 189 -10.48 -9.14 -5.19
N GLY A 190 -10.33 -7.88 -5.59
CA GLY A 190 -10.76 -6.73 -4.79
C GLY A 190 -10.04 -6.58 -3.45
N SER A 191 -8.74 -6.91 -3.41
CA SER A 191 -8.00 -6.86 -2.15
C SER A 191 -6.67 -6.14 -2.26
N LEU A 192 -6.29 -5.49 -1.16
CA LEU A 192 -4.92 -5.04 -0.93
C LEU A 192 -4.07 -6.25 -0.54
N ILE A 193 -2.98 -6.47 -1.26
CA ILE A 193 -1.97 -7.49 -0.98
C ILE A 193 -0.59 -6.85 -0.85
N SER A 194 0.35 -7.57 -0.26
CA SER A 194 1.72 -7.08 -0.15
C SER A 194 2.77 -8.10 -0.57
N ALA A 195 3.80 -7.64 -1.28
CA ALA A 195 5.02 -8.39 -1.52
C ALA A 195 6.15 -7.76 -0.68
N ALA A 196 6.72 -8.54 0.23
CA ALA A 196 7.70 -8.06 1.19
C ALA A 196 8.95 -8.94 1.27
N GLY A 197 10.09 -8.32 1.53
CA GLY A 197 11.39 -8.98 1.42
C GLY A 197 12.55 -8.01 1.50
N ARG A 198 13.75 -8.51 1.79
CA ARG A 198 14.99 -7.71 1.70
C ARG A 198 15.20 -7.15 0.29
N GLU A 199 16.11 -6.19 0.16
CA GLU A 199 16.52 -5.66 -1.14
C GLU A 199 17.06 -6.78 -2.05
N GLY A 200 16.82 -6.67 -3.36
CA GLY A 200 17.33 -7.61 -4.35
C GLY A 200 16.68 -9.01 -4.34
N THR A 201 15.64 -9.27 -3.54
CA THR A 201 14.99 -10.60 -3.51
C THR A 201 14.13 -10.88 -4.73
N GLY A 202 13.51 -9.87 -5.36
CA GLY A 202 12.70 -10.05 -6.59
C GLY A 202 11.24 -9.62 -6.48
N LYS A 203 10.87 -8.84 -5.46
CA LYS A 203 9.49 -8.35 -5.23
C LYS A 203 8.91 -7.60 -6.43
N SER A 204 9.65 -6.60 -6.95
CA SER A 204 9.23 -5.86 -8.14
C SER A 204 9.17 -6.76 -9.38
N SER A 205 10.06 -7.76 -9.47
CA SER A 205 9.97 -8.77 -10.55
C SER A 205 8.69 -9.60 -10.46
N PHE A 206 8.19 -9.90 -9.24
CA PHE A 206 6.89 -10.54 -9.05
C PHE A 206 5.73 -9.62 -9.44
N GLY A 207 5.80 -8.32 -9.11
CA GLY A 207 4.81 -7.34 -9.59
C GLY A 207 4.73 -7.27 -11.12
N ILE A 208 5.88 -7.29 -11.79
CA ILE A 208 5.99 -7.33 -13.26
C ILE A 208 5.46 -8.65 -13.83
N TRP A 209 5.75 -9.78 -13.19
CA TRP A 209 5.16 -11.07 -13.57
C TRP A 209 3.64 -11.04 -13.49
N LEU A 210 3.09 -10.59 -12.35
CA LEU A 210 1.65 -10.51 -12.16
C LEU A 210 0.99 -9.57 -13.18
N ALA A 211 1.63 -8.44 -13.48
CA ALA A 211 1.20 -7.52 -14.54
C ALA A 211 1.17 -8.23 -15.91
N SER A 212 2.21 -9.00 -16.27
CA SER A 212 2.24 -9.77 -17.51
C SER A 212 1.11 -10.80 -17.59
N GLU A 213 0.83 -11.53 -16.51
CA GLU A 213 -0.24 -12.54 -16.50
C GLU A 213 -1.63 -11.90 -16.62
N ILE A 214 -1.85 -10.75 -15.97
CA ILE A 214 -3.15 -10.06 -16.00
C ILE A 214 -3.39 -9.36 -17.34
N THR A 215 -2.37 -8.70 -17.90
CA THR A 215 -2.47 -8.04 -19.21
C THR A 215 -2.72 -9.03 -20.34
N ARG A 216 -2.25 -10.28 -20.22
CA ARG A 216 -2.52 -11.36 -21.17
C ARG A 216 -3.75 -12.21 -20.84
N GLY A 217 -4.34 -12.04 -19.66
CA GLY A 217 -5.42 -12.90 -19.17
C GLY A 217 -4.98 -14.36 -18.98
N THR A 218 -3.72 -14.61 -18.64
CA THR A 218 -3.17 -15.96 -18.42
C THR A 218 -3.09 -16.34 -16.94
N LEU A 219 -3.37 -15.40 -16.02
CA LEU A 219 -3.38 -15.66 -14.59
C LEU A 219 -4.50 -16.67 -14.23
N PRO A 220 -4.18 -17.84 -13.66
CA PRO A 220 -5.20 -18.80 -13.24
C PRO A 220 -6.08 -18.22 -12.14
N GLY A 221 -7.40 -18.37 -12.26
CA GLY A 221 -8.39 -17.76 -11.37
C GLY A 221 -9.45 -17.00 -12.18
N THR A 222 -10.13 -16.03 -11.56
CA THR A 222 -11.24 -15.29 -12.18
C THR A 222 -10.82 -14.43 -13.39
N LEU A 223 -9.53 -14.09 -13.50
CA LEU A 223 -8.97 -13.27 -14.58
C LEU A 223 -8.46 -14.11 -15.76
N TYR A 224 -8.51 -15.45 -15.66
CA TYR A 224 -8.10 -16.32 -16.76
C TYR A 224 -9.02 -16.14 -17.98
N GLY A 225 -8.41 -15.98 -19.16
CA GLY A 225 -9.09 -15.65 -20.41
C GLY A 225 -9.62 -14.21 -20.49
N GLN A 226 -9.34 -13.36 -19.49
CA GLN A 226 -9.83 -11.99 -19.43
C GLN A 226 -8.66 -11.00 -19.27
N PRO A 227 -8.02 -10.57 -20.37
CA PRO A 227 -7.04 -9.48 -20.36
C PRO A 227 -7.60 -8.23 -19.67
N ARG A 228 -6.85 -7.67 -18.71
CA ARG A 228 -7.22 -6.42 -18.00
C ARG A 228 -6.11 -5.39 -18.07
N GLN A 229 -6.49 -4.13 -17.87
CA GLN A 229 -5.52 -3.04 -17.76
C GLN A 229 -4.79 -3.14 -16.41
N VAL A 230 -3.56 -2.67 -16.38
CA VAL A 230 -2.69 -2.60 -15.21
C VAL A 230 -2.24 -1.16 -15.04
N VAL A 231 -2.33 -0.65 -13.82
CA VAL A 231 -1.71 0.61 -13.42
C VAL A 231 -0.47 0.30 -12.61
N TYR A 232 0.67 0.85 -12.98
CA TYR A 232 1.93 0.68 -12.27
C TYR A 232 2.42 2.07 -11.80
N VAL A 233 2.62 2.21 -10.49
CA VAL A 233 3.20 3.40 -9.86
C VAL A 233 4.59 3.03 -9.38
N ALA A 234 5.58 3.28 -10.24
CA ALA A 234 6.99 3.09 -9.93
C ALA A 234 7.61 4.44 -9.57
N VAL A 235 8.07 4.58 -8.32
CA VAL A 235 8.65 5.85 -7.82
C VAL A 235 10.16 5.88 -7.96
N GLU A 236 10.83 4.74 -7.80
CA GLU A 236 12.29 4.67 -7.72
C GLU A 236 12.95 4.25 -9.04
N ASP A 237 12.23 3.49 -9.87
CA ASP A 237 12.77 2.89 -11.09
C ASP A 237 12.49 3.72 -12.35
N SER A 238 13.48 3.77 -13.25
CA SER A 238 13.31 4.34 -14.58
C SER A 238 12.33 3.50 -15.42
N TRP A 239 11.34 4.15 -16.02
CA TRP A 239 10.43 3.51 -16.97
C TRP A 239 11.15 3.00 -18.21
N SER A 240 11.97 3.85 -18.85
CA SER A 240 12.64 3.55 -20.11
C SER A 240 13.76 2.52 -19.95
N HIS A 241 14.53 2.58 -18.86
CA HIS A 241 15.72 1.75 -18.69
C HIS A 241 15.47 0.49 -17.85
N THR A 242 14.45 0.49 -16.98
CA THR A 242 14.19 -0.63 -16.06
C THR A 242 12.84 -1.26 -16.31
N LEU A 243 11.74 -0.51 -16.16
CA LEU A 243 10.41 -1.10 -16.06
C LEU A 243 9.91 -1.65 -17.41
N VAL A 244 9.95 -0.85 -18.47
CA VAL A 244 9.48 -1.26 -19.81
C VAL A 244 10.29 -2.44 -20.36
N PRO A 245 11.63 -2.44 -20.34
CA PRO A 245 12.40 -3.62 -20.76
C PRO A 245 12.04 -4.88 -19.96
N ARG A 246 11.83 -4.78 -18.65
CA ARG A 246 11.42 -5.93 -17.82
C ARG A 246 10.00 -6.41 -18.12
N LEU A 247 9.08 -5.50 -18.41
CA LEU A 247 7.72 -5.84 -18.87
C LEU A 247 7.76 -6.57 -20.22
N ILE A 248 8.60 -6.12 -21.17
CA ILE A 248 8.83 -6.81 -22.44
C ILE A 248 9.39 -8.20 -22.20
N ALA A 249 10.43 -8.32 -21.37
CA ALA A 249 11.03 -9.61 -21.03
C ALA A 249 10.02 -10.57 -20.38
N ALA A 250 9.12 -10.05 -19.54
CA ALA A 250 8.04 -10.82 -18.92
C ALA A 250 6.90 -11.16 -19.90
N GLY A 251 6.87 -10.56 -21.09
CA GLY A 251 5.84 -10.78 -22.11
C GLY A 251 4.53 -10.02 -21.84
N ALA A 252 4.56 -8.93 -21.08
CA ALA A 252 3.36 -8.13 -20.82
C ALA A 252 2.83 -7.46 -22.10
N ASP A 253 1.51 -7.30 -22.20
CA ASP A 253 0.89 -6.45 -23.23
C ASP A 253 1.04 -4.99 -22.79
N LEU A 254 1.97 -4.27 -23.41
CA LEU A 254 2.35 -2.91 -23.03
C LEU A 254 1.22 -1.89 -23.24
N ASP A 255 0.31 -2.12 -24.19
CA ASP A 255 -0.84 -1.22 -24.43
C ASP A 255 -1.87 -1.29 -23.28
N ARG A 256 -1.67 -2.23 -22.36
CA ARG A 256 -2.49 -2.42 -21.16
C ARG A 256 -1.76 -2.05 -19.88
N VAL A 257 -0.51 -1.61 -19.94
CA VAL A 257 0.26 -1.16 -18.76
C VAL A 257 0.38 0.35 -18.78
N TYR A 258 -0.24 1.00 -17.81
CA TYR A 258 -0.24 2.46 -17.67
C TYR A 258 0.65 2.89 -16.51
N ARG A 259 1.49 3.90 -16.77
CA ARG A 259 2.06 4.73 -15.72
C ARG A 259 0.96 5.61 -15.15
N ALA A 260 0.88 5.72 -13.82
CA ALA A 260 0.02 6.68 -13.16
C ALA A 260 0.84 7.69 -12.36
N GLU A 261 0.45 8.95 -12.51
CA GLU A 261 0.97 10.11 -11.80
C GLU A 261 -0.21 10.99 -11.38
N ALA A 262 -0.08 11.69 -10.26
CA ALA A 262 -1.05 12.69 -9.87
C ALA A 262 -0.79 13.98 -10.65
N VAL A 263 -1.84 14.62 -11.15
CA VAL A 263 -1.74 15.91 -11.85
C VAL A 263 -1.93 17.01 -10.83
N VAL A 264 -0.95 17.92 -10.70
CA VAL A 264 -1.01 19.04 -9.75
C VAL A 264 -1.63 20.26 -10.43
N ASP A 265 -1.19 20.55 -11.66
CA ASP A 265 -1.65 21.66 -12.52
C ASP A 265 -1.50 21.25 -14.00
N GLU A 266 -1.94 22.11 -14.94
CA GLU A 266 -1.81 21.85 -16.38
C GLU A 266 -0.35 21.57 -16.79
N GLY A 267 -0.03 20.30 -17.02
CA GLY A 267 1.30 19.85 -17.45
C GLY A 267 2.28 19.54 -16.33
N GLU A 268 1.90 19.73 -15.06
CA GLU A 268 2.74 19.36 -13.90
C GLU A 268 2.19 18.09 -13.23
N THR A 269 3.06 17.09 -13.10
CA THR A 269 2.73 15.81 -12.44
C THR A 269 3.60 15.57 -11.22
N THR A 270 3.05 14.81 -10.26
CA THR A 270 3.74 14.35 -9.07
C THR A 270 3.44 12.87 -8.80
N THR A 271 4.14 12.29 -7.84
CA THR A 271 3.85 10.93 -7.38
C THR A 271 2.49 10.88 -6.71
N LEU A 272 1.74 9.83 -6.99
CA LEU A 272 0.47 9.53 -6.33
C LEU A 272 0.64 9.50 -4.79
N SER A 273 -0.21 10.23 -4.09
CA SER A 273 -0.20 10.46 -2.65
C SER A 273 -1.48 9.94 -1.99
N LEU A 274 -1.33 8.96 -1.10
CA LEU A 274 -2.42 8.33 -0.36
C LEU A 274 -2.63 8.98 1.01
N PRO A 275 -3.88 9.22 1.44
CA PRO A 275 -5.14 8.88 0.79
C PRO A 275 -5.65 9.94 -0.22
N HIS A 276 -4.91 11.02 -0.45
CA HIS A 276 -5.37 12.20 -1.19
C HIS A 276 -5.92 11.85 -2.58
N ASP A 277 -5.20 11.04 -3.35
CA ASP A 277 -5.52 10.74 -4.76
C ASP A 277 -6.43 9.52 -4.95
N LEU A 278 -6.96 8.94 -3.86
CA LEU A 278 -7.75 7.71 -3.93
C LEU A 278 -9.03 7.83 -4.78
N ALA A 279 -9.69 8.99 -4.74
CA ALA A 279 -10.92 9.20 -5.49
C ALA A 279 -10.65 9.16 -7.00
N GLU A 280 -9.56 9.80 -7.45
CA GLU A 280 -9.16 9.80 -8.86
C GLU A 280 -8.65 8.42 -9.29
N LEU A 281 -7.86 7.76 -8.44
CA LEU A 281 -7.43 6.39 -8.69
C LEU A 281 -8.62 5.42 -8.84
N GLU A 282 -9.67 5.56 -8.02
CA GLU A 282 -10.90 4.75 -8.14
C GLU A 282 -11.64 5.02 -9.44
N SER A 283 -11.70 6.28 -9.87
CA SER A 283 -12.27 6.69 -11.16
C SER A 283 -11.54 6.03 -12.32
N VAL A 284 -10.19 6.11 -12.33
CA VAL A 284 -9.34 5.48 -13.34
C VAL A 284 -9.53 3.96 -13.37
N ILE A 285 -9.52 3.30 -12.21
CA ILE A 285 -9.70 1.84 -12.12
C ILE A 285 -11.04 1.43 -12.73
N THR A 286 -12.11 2.13 -12.37
CA THR A 286 -13.46 1.81 -12.83
C THR A 286 -13.63 2.08 -14.31
N LYS A 287 -13.19 3.26 -14.78
CA LYS A 287 -13.32 3.69 -16.18
C LYS A 287 -12.55 2.80 -17.15
N HIS A 288 -11.34 2.37 -16.75
CA HIS A 288 -10.46 1.59 -17.62
C HIS A 288 -10.51 0.08 -17.35
N GLY A 289 -11.31 -0.38 -16.39
CA GLY A 289 -11.43 -1.81 -16.06
C GLY A 289 -10.11 -2.41 -15.59
N VAL A 290 -9.39 -1.68 -14.75
CA VAL A 290 -8.06 -2.06 -14.24
C VAL A 290 -8.18 -3.28 -13.33
N GLY A 291 -7.41 -4.33 -13.62
CA GLY A 291 -7.35 -5.56 -12.83
C GLY A 291 -6.29 -5.54 -11.74
N LEU A 292 -5.23 -4.74 -11.92
CA LEU A 292 -4.11 -4.63 -10.99
C LEU A 292 -3.61 -3.18 -10.88
N VAL A 293 -3.38 -2.75 -9.65
CA VAL A 293 -2.59 -1.56 -9.33
C VAL A 293 -1.33 -2.00 -8.59
N VAL A 294 -0.15 -1.65 -9.08
CA VAL A 294 1.13 -1.92 -8.41
C VAL A 294 1.68 -0.62 -7.83
N LEU A 295 2.01 -0.63 -6.53
CA LEU A 295 2.63 0.48 -5.80
C LEU A 295 4.05 0.07 -5.40
N ASP A 296 5.05 0.61 -6.10
CA ASP A 296 6.45 0.16 -6.03
C ASP A 296 7.42 1.33 -5.74
N PRO A 297 7.83 1.52 -4.46
CA PRO A 297 7.32 0.87 -3.26
C PRO A 297 6.06 1.55 -2.70
N LEU A 298 5.24 0.79 -1.96
CA LEU A 298 4.01 1.29 -1.32
C LEU A 298 4.29 2.50 -0.41
N MET A 299 5.40 2.47 0.34
CA MET A 299 5.72 3.52 1.32
C MET A 299 5.93 4.89 0.66
N SER A 300 6.45 4.92 -0.56
CA SER A 300 6.69 6.18 -1.29
C SER A 300 5.42 6.82 -1.87
N THR A 301 4.28 6.11 -1.78
CA THR A 301 2.96 6.64 -2.17
C THR A 301 2.13 7.10 -0.98
N ILE A 302 2.63 6.97 0.26
CA ILE A 302 1.94 7.46 1.46
C ILE A 302 2.23 8.95 1.62
N GLY A 303 1.17 9.75 1.80
CA GLY A 303 1.31 11.21 1.90
C GLY A 303 2.23 11.64 3.04
N GLY A 304 3.05 12.67 2.79
CA GLY A 304 4.12 13.09 3.70
C GLY A 304 3.67 13.58 5.08
N THR A 305 2.37 13.80 5.30
CA THR A 305 1.79 14.14 6.61
C THR A 305 1.47 12.90 7.47
N ILE A 306 1.62 11.69 6.92
CA ILE A 306 1.34 10.43 7.62
C ILE A 306 2.65 9.85 8.16
N ASP A 307 2.72 9.68 9.48
CA ASP A 307 3.81 8.98 10.14
C ASP A 307 3.71 7.47 9.88
N THR A 308 4.61 6.93 9.05
CA THR A 308 4.64 5.52 8.64
C THR A 308 5.02 4.54 9.76
N HIS A 309 5.44 5.04 10.93
CA HIS A 309 5.74 4.24 12.11
C HIS A 309 4.54 4.14 13.07
N ARG A 310 3.49 4.96 12.88
CA ARG A 310 2.29 4.94 13.73
C ARG A 310 1.15 4.20 13.05
N GLU A 311 0.69 3.10 13.67
CA GLU A 311 -0.39 2.27 13.12
C GLU A 311 -1.70 3.00 12.88
N ARG A 312 -2.08 3.89 13.79
CA ARG A 312 -3.26 4.72 13.60
C ARG A 312 -3.14 5.61 12.35
N ASP A 313 -1.95 6.12 12.05
CA ASP A 313 -1.74 7.05 10.93
C ASP A 313 -1.64 6.29 9.60
N VAL A 314 -0.89 5.18 9.54
CA VAL A 314 -0.82 4.35 8.32
C VAL A 314 -2.19 3.81 7.91
N ARG A 315 -3.05 3.45 8.87
CA ARG A 315 -4.42 3.02 8.59
C ARG A 315 -5.26 4.10 7.90
N LYS A 316 -4.98 5.40 8.09
CA LYS A 316 -5.65 6.49 7.36
C LYS A 316 -5.42 6.40 5.85
N ALA A 317 -4.29 5.85 5.41
CA ALA A 317 -4.01 5.59 3.99
C ALA A 317 -4.49 4.20 3.55
N LEU A 318 -4.15 3.15 4.31
CA LEU A 318 -4.39 1.76 3.87
C LEU A 318 -5.84 1.30 3.98
N ASP A 319 -6.60 1.74 5.00
CA ASP A 319 -7.99 1.29 5.16
C ASP A 319 -8.88 1.81 4.00
N PRO A 320 -8.78 3.09 3.58
CA PRO A 320 -9.48 3.56 2.39
C PRO A 320 -9.02 2.88 1.10
N LEU A 321 -7.71 2.63 0.92
CA LEU A 321 -7.17 1.89 -0.22
C LEU A 321 -7.72 0.46 -0.32
N ALA A 322 -7.80 -0.25 0.81
CA ALA A 322 -8.38 -1.59 0.88
C ALA A 322 -9.88 -1.59 0.53
N ARG A 323 -10.62 -0.55 0.93
CA ARG A 323 -12.03 -0.39 0.55
C ARG A 323 -12.20 -0.05 -0.93
N LEU A 324 -11.28 0.71 -1.51
CA LEU A 324 -11.25 0.98 -2.95
C LEU A 324 -11.03 -0.31 -3.74
N ALA A 325 -10.08 -1.16 -3.32
CA ALA A 325 -9.87 -2.46 -3.93
C ALA A 325 -11.16 -3.31 -3.87
N ASP A 326 -11.81 -3.39 -2.72
CA ASP A 326 -13.05 -4.14 -2.51
C ASP A 326 -14.19 -3.67 -3.44
N ARG A 327 -14.40 -2.36 -3.57
CA ARG A 327 -15.44 -1.79 -4.44
C ARG A 327 -15.17 -2.02 -5.93
N THR A 328 -13.92 -1.95 -6.34
CA THR A 328 -13.53 -2.01 -7.76
C THR A 328 -13.23 -3.43 -8.25
N SER A 329 -13.11 -4.39 -7.33
CA SER A 329 -12.61 -5.75 -7.61
C SER A 329 -11.16 -5.82 -8.13
N ALA A 330 -10.45 -4.69 -8.22
CA ALA A 330 -9.05 -4.66 -8.61
C ALA A 330 -8.15 -5.20 -7.48
N VAL A 331 -7.05 -5.87 -7.86
CA VAL A 331 -5.99 -6.21 -6.91
C VAL A 331 -5.09 -5.00 -6.74
N VAL A 332 -4.80 -4.62 -5.50
CA VAL A 332 -3.78 -3.60 -5.22
C VAL A 332 -2.57 -4.29 -4.60
N LEU A 333 -1.44 -4.28 -5.29
CA LEU A 333 -0.18 -4.85 -4.83
C LEU A 333 0.74 -3.75 -4.28
N GLY A 334 0.98 -3.77 -2.98
CA GLY A 334 1.99 -2.91 -2.34
C GLY A 334 3.32 -3.62 -2.14
N ILE A 335 4.39 -3.10 -2.74
CA ILE A 335 5.75 -3.63 -2.53
C ILE A 335 6.37 -2.96 -1.30
N ALA A 336 6.91 -3.78 -0.39
CA ALA A 336 7.50 -3.33 0.87
C ALA A 336 8.87 -3.96 1.11
N HIS A 337 9.75 -3.26 1.81
CA HIS A 337 11.05 -3.77 2.21
C HIS A 337 11.01 -4.37 3.61
N PHE A 338 11.96 -5.25 3.92
CA PHE A 338 12.15 -5.72 5.29
C PHE A 338 13.03 -4.78 6.12
N ASN A 339 12.75 -4.69 7.42
CA ASN A 339 13.59 -3.98 8.39
C ASN A 339 14.93 -4.72 8.50
N LYS A 340 15.98 -4.05 8.99
CA LYS A 340 17.26 -4.67 9.37
C LYS A 340 17.16 -5.56 10.64
N GLY A 341 15.97 -6.05 11.00
CA GLY A 341 15.74 -6.87 12.19
C GLY A 341 16.13 -8.34 12.02
N THR A 342 16.27 -9.05 13.15
CA THR A 342 16.69 -10.46 13.27
C THR A 342 15.50 -11.43 13.41
N GLY A 343 14.28 -11.02 13.09
CA GLY A 343 13.10 -11.91 13.16
C GLY A 343 13.11 -12.98 12.05
N THR A 344 12.45 -14.11 12.30
CA THR A 344 12.28 -15.20 11.32
C THR A 344 10.91 -15.18 10.63
N ASP A 345 9.88 -14.56 11.24
CA ASP A 345 8.58 -14.34 10.61
C ASP A 345 8.65 -13.19 9.59
N ALA A 346 8.62 -13.53 8.30
CA ALA A 346 8.64 -12.56 7.20
C ALA A 346 7.54 -11.49 7.26
N SER A 347 6.37 -11.79 7.84
CA SER A 347 5.32 -10.79 8.01
C SER A 347 5.64 -9.78 9.12
N SER A 348 6.35 -10.21 10.16
CA SER A 348 6.83 -9.34 11.26
C SER A 348 7.99 -8.45 10.83
N LEU A 349 8.67 -8.81 9.74
CA LEU A 349 9.82 -8.10 9.20
C LEU A 349 9.46 -6.97 8.23
N ILE A 350 8.18 -6.69 7.98
CA ILE A 350 7.78 -5.60 7.07
C ILE A 350 8.06 -4.25 7.75
N THR A 351 8.72 -3.32 7.05
CA THR A 351 9.12 -2.02 7.60
C THR A 351 7.93 -1.15 8.02
N GLY A 352 8.09 -0.50 9.17
CA GLY A 352 7.16 0.51 9.66
C GLY A 352 6.09 -0.06 10.58
N SER A 353 4.87 0.46 10.43
CA SER A 353 3.73 0.11 11.26
C SER A 353 3.20 -1.33 11.07
N GLY A 354 2.64 -1.91 12.15
CA GLY A 354 1.82 -3.14 12.09
C GLY A 354 0.64 -3.08 11.10
N ALA A 355 0.19 -1.90 10.67
CA ALA A 355 -0.82 -1.74 9.63
C ALA A 355 -0.43 -2.44 8.31
N PHE A 356 0.85 -2.41 7.92
CA PHE A 356 1.32 -3.05 6.69
C PHE A 356 1.18 -4.59 6.74
N LYS A 357 1.14 -5.17 7.94
CA LYS A 357 0.81 -6.59 8.15
C LYS A 357 -0.70 -6.81 8.30
N ASN A 358 -1.38 -5.92 8.99
CA ASN A 358 -2.75 -6.14 9.43
C ASN A 358 -3.80 -5.86 8.35
N VAL A 359 -3.59 -4.84 7.51
CA VAL A 359 -4.59 -4.40 6.51
C VAL A 359 -4.62 -5.29 5.26
N PRO A 360 -3.48 -5.69 4.64
CA PRO A 360 -3.52 -6.54 3.46
C PRO A 360 -4.17 -7.90 3.70
N ARG A 361 -4.91 -8.42 2.72
CA ARG A 361 -5.58 -9.74 2.80
C ARG A 361 -4.68 -10.91 2.42
N ALA A 362 -3.63 -10.64 1.64
CA ALA A 362 -2.57 -11.60 1.38
C ALA A 362 -1.19 -10.93 1.53
N ILE A 363 -0.22 -11.67 2.03
CA ILE A 363 1.18 -11.21 2.16
C ILE A 363 2.10 -12.31 1.63
N PHE A 364 2.98 -11.93 0.72
CA PHE A 364 4.00 -12.78 0.14
C PHE A 364 5.37 -12.32 0.65
N GLY A 365 6.03 -13.19 1.40
CA GLY A 365 7.44 -13.03 1.79
C GLY A 365 8.36 -13.52 0.68
N PHE A 366 9.48 -12.83 0.47
CA PHE A 366 10.50 -13.19 -0.50
C PHE A 366 11.88 -13.26 0.17
N ALA A 367 12.60 -14.37 -0.02
CA ALA A 367 13.98 -14.53 0.41
C ALA A 367 14.84 -15.16 -0.69
N CYS A 368 16.13 -14.87 -0.61
CA CYS A 368 17.18 -15.57 -1.35
C CYS A 368 18.07 -16.25 -0.30
N ASP A 369 18.23 -17.56 -0.44
CA ASP A 369 19.19 -18.35 0.32
C ASP A 369 20.61 -17.86 -0.05
N PRO A 370 21.42 -17.41 0.91
CA PRO A 370 22.79 -16.96 0.63
C PRO A 370 23.72 -18.10 0.23
N ASP A 371 23.40 -19.34 0.59
CA ASP A 371 24.33 -20.46 0.45
C ASP A 371 24.29 -21.07 -0.94
N ASP A 372 23.12 -21.16 -1.56
CA ASP A 372 22.95 -21.74 -2.90
C ASP A 372 22.24 -20.81 -3.90
N GLY A 373 21.86 -19.60 -3.47
CA GLY A 373 21.18 -18.62 -4.32
C GLY A 373 19.72 -18.95 -4.62
N THR A 374 19.16 -20.02 -4.02
CA THR A 374 17.75 -20.41 -4.20
C THR A 374 16.84 -19.29 -3.73
N ARG A 375 15.82 -18.96 -4.53
CA ARG A 375 14.85 -17.92 -4.17
C ARG A 375 13.50 -18.53 -3.90
N VAL A 376 12.89 -18.09 -2.81
CA VAL A 376 11.64 -18.65 -2.29
C VAL A 376 10.65 -17.54 -2.02
N MET A 377 9.42 -17.78 -2.44
CA MET A 377 8.24 -16.99 -2.13
C MET A 377 7.31 -17.79 -1.21
N THR A 378 7.02 -17.26 -0.03
CA THR A 378 6.07 -17.89 0.93
C THR A 378 4.90 -16.96 1.15
N GLN A 379 3.68 -17.48 1.05
CA GLN A 379 2.50 -16.72 1.45
C GLN A 379 2.34 -16.77 2.96
N THR A 380 2.76 -15.71 3.66
CA THR A 380 2.74 -15.64 5.13
C THR A 380 1.37 -15.27 5.69
N LYS A 381 0.48 -14.74 4.85
CA LYS A 381 -0.91 -14.42 5.20
C LYS A 381 -1.83 -14.73 4.03
N ASN A 382 -2.93 -15.43 4.34
CA ASN A 382 -4.08 -15.61 3.46
C ASN A 382 -5.36 -15.48 4.30
N SER A 383 -6.00 -14.30 4.31
CA SER A 383 -7.13 -14.04 5.20
C SER A 383 -8.46 -14.68 4.76
N LEU A 384 -8.57 -15.10 3.50
CA LEU A 384 -9.81 -15.61 2.92
C LEU A 384 -9.71 -17.06 2.43
N GLY A 385 -8.53 -17.67 2.54
CA GLY A 385 -8.25 -19.04 2.11
C GLY A 385 -7.44 -19.79 3.16
N ILE A 386 -6.89 -20.95 2.77
CA ILE A 386 -6.04 -21.76 3.66
C ILE A 386 -4.68 -21.08 3.86
N GLY A 387 -4.11 -21.24 5.07
CA GLY A 387 -2.91 -20.53 5.49
C GLY A 387 -1.59 -21.28 5.25
N ASP A 388 -1.64 -22.58 5.01
CA ASP A 388 -0.52 -23.52 4.89
C ASP A 388 -0.19 -23.86 3.43
N LEU A 389 -0.35 -22.88 2.54
CA LEU A 389 -0.03 -23.06 1.13
C LEU A 389 1.47 -23.35 0.92
N PRO A 390 1.82 -24.27 0.00
CA PRO A 390 3.21 -24.54 -0.35
C PRO A 390 3.95 -23.25 -0.72
N SER A 391 5.19 -23.15 -0.25
CA SER A 391 6.11 -22.13 -0.71
C SER A 391 6.50 -22.41 -2.15
N LEU A 392 6.75 -21.35 -2.93
CA LEU A 392 7.09 -21.46 -4.34
C LEU A 392 8.55 -21.07 -4.56
N ALA A 393 9.28 -21.89 -5.31
CA ALA A 393 10.61 -21.56 -5.77
C ALA A 393 10.51 -20.66 -7.01
N TYR A 394 11.46 -19.73 -7.16
CA TYR A 394 11.55 -18.92 -8.38
C TYR A 394 12.99 -18.59 -8.72
N ARG A 395 13.20 -18.18 -9.96
CA ARG A 395 14.48 -17.68 -10.48
C ARG A 395 14.28 -16.34 -11.17
N ILE A 396 15.32 -15.51 -11.12
CA ILE A 396 15.44 -14.33 -11.97
C ILE A 396 16.45 -14.69 -13.05
N VAL A 397 15.96 -14.92 -14.26
CA VAL A 397 16.81 -15.30 -15.40
C VAL A 397 17.14 -14.06 -16.23
N SER A 398 18.38 -13.98 -16.75
CA SER A 398 18.75 -12.92 -17.68
C SER A 398 17.95 -13.06 -18.97
N ALA A 399 17.44 -11.94 -19.48
CA ALA A 399 16.72 -11.83 -20.74
C ALA A 399 17.25 -10.61 -21.50
N LYS A 400 17.47 -10.78 -22.80
CA LYS A 400 17.87 -9.70 -23.71
C LYS A 400 16.65 -9.13 -24.40
N VAL A 401 16.52 -7.80 -24.36
CA VAL A 401 15.44 -7.05 -24.98
C VAL A 401 16.05 -6.05 -25.94
N GLU A 402 15.72 -6.17 -27.22
CA GLU A 402 16.17 -5.21 -28.22
C GLU A 402 15.42 -3.89 -28.05
N THR A 403 16.16 -2.79 -27.97
CA THR A 403 15.61 -1.42 -27.92
C THR A 403 16.16 -0.60 -29.09
N THR A 404 15.62 0.60 -29.30
CA THR A 404 16.10 1.53 -30.33
C THR A 404 17.54 2.01 -30.09
N GLU A 405 18.04 1.92 -28.85
CA GLU A 405 19.37 2.38 -28.46
C GLU A 405 20.36 1.22 -28.20
N GLY A 406 19.93 -0.02 -28.45
CA GLY A 406 20.73 -1.23 -28.26
C GLY A 406 20.04 -2.30 -27.43
N THR A 407 20.75 -3.39 -27.14
CA THR A 407 20.21 -4.52 -26.38
C THR A 407 20.25 -4.23 -24.88
N ALA A 408 19.10 -4.21 -24.22
CA ALA A 408 18.99 -4.18 -22.77
C ALA A 408 19.06 -5.59 -22.18
N GLU A 409 19.88 -5.81 -21.16
CA GLU A 409 19.94 -7.07 -20.41
C GLU A 409 19.22 -6.89 -19.06
N VAL A 410 18.11 -7.62 -18.88
CA VAL A 410 17.22 -7.45 -17.73
C VAL A 410 16.82 -8.79 -17.10
N GLY A 411 16.42 -8.75 -15.83
CA GLY A 411 15.96 -9.94 -15.12
C GLY A 411 14.48 -10.25 -15.36
N ARG A 412 14.17 -11.51 -15.71
CA ARG A 412 12.82 -12.05 -15.86
C ARG A 412 12.49 -13.03 -14.73
N PHE A 413 11.34 -12.83 -14.08
CA PHE A 413 10.85 -13.71 -13.02
C PHE A 413 10.25 -14.99 -13.61
N VAL A 414 10.63 -16.15 -13.09
CA VAL A 414 10.12 -17.47 -13.51
C VAL A 414 9.91 -18.35 -12.28
N PHE A 415 8.71 -18.89 -12.10
CA PHE A 415 8.45 -19.90 -11.08
C PHE A 415 9.12 -21.24 -11.43
N ASP A 416 9.62 -21.93 -10.41
CA ASP A 416 10.32 -23.23 -10.52
C ASP A 416 9.57 -24.35 -9.78
N GLY A 417 8.27 -24.14 -9.54
CA GLY A 417 7.40 -25.07 -8.80
C GLY A 417 7.42 -24.86 -7.29
N GLN A 418 7.07 -25.90 -6.55
CA GLN A 418 7.05 -25.87 -5.09
C GLN A 418 8.47 -25.90 -4.53
N SER A 419 8.68 -25.16 -3.44
CA SER A 419 9.92 -25.10 -2.70
C SER A 419 9.85 -26.02 -1.48
N ASP A 420 10.93 -26.78 -1.25
CA ASP A 420 11.12 -27.57 -0.02
C ASP A 420 11.38 -26.69 1.21
N ARG A 421 11.66 -25.39 1.00
CA ARG A 421 11.93 -24.41 2.04
C ARG A 421 10.89 -23.30 2.05
N SER A 422 10.64 -22.74 3.22
CA SER A 422 9.92 -21.48 3.40
C SER A 422 10.88 -20.31 3.63
N VAL A 423 10.38 -19.10 3.44
CA VAL A 423 11.11 -17.87 3.78
C VAL A 423 11.50 -17.83 5.25
N ALA A 424 10.64 -18.30 6.15
CA ALA A 424 10.93 -18.30 7.59
C ALA A 424 12.13 -19.20 7.92
N GLN A 425 12.25 -20.35 7.26
CA GLN A 425 13.41 -21.23 7.41
C GLN A 425 14.68 -20.59 6.87
N ILE A 426 14.64 -19.93 5.69
CA ILE A 426 15.83 -19.24 5.14
C ILE A 426 16.30 -18.08 6.03
N LEU A 427 15.36 -17.38 6.67
CA LEU A 427 15.69 -16.31 7.60
C LEU A 427 16.20 -16.84 8.94
N GLY A 428 15.65 -17.97 9.43
CA GLY A 428 16.08 -18.66 10.65
C GLY A 428 17.54 -19.09 10.61
N ASP A 429 17.94 -19.80 9.55
CA ASP A 429 19.33 -20.27 9.36
C ASP A 429 20.37 -19.13 9.41
N ARG A 430 19.98 -17.88 9.14
CA ARG A 430 20.89 -16.72 9.18
C ARG A 430 21.12 -16.17 10.58
N THR A 431 20.23 -16.47 11.51
CA THR A 431 20.25 -15.91 12.87
C THR A 431 20.84 -16.85 13.90
N ASP A 432 21.06 -18.12 13.55
CA ASP A 432 21.67 -19.14 14.41
C ASP A 432 23.04 -19.58 13.85
N PRO A 433 24.17 -19.14 14.44
CA PRO A 433 25.50 -19.53 14.02
C PRO A 433 25.79 -21.03 14.17
N ASP A 434 25.16 -21.69 15.15
CA ASP A 434 25.40 -23.11 15.45
C ASP A 434 24.72 -23.99 14.39
N GLU A 435 23.49 -23.65 13.97
CA GLU A 435 22.82 -24.34 12.85
C GLU A 435 23.59 -24.19 11.53
N ARG A 436 24.24 -23.03 11.31
CA ARG A 436 25.07 -22.81 10.12
C ARG A 436 26.34 -23.67 10.15
N SER A 437 26.99 -23.78 11.32
CA SER A 437 28.15 -24.64 11.52
C SER A 437 27.81 -26.11 11.29
N GLU A 438 26.71 -26.61 11.89
CA GLU A 438 26.27 -27.99 11.71
C GLU A 438 25.94 -28.30 10.24
N ARG A 439 25.37 -27.34 9.50
CA ARG A 439 25.07 -27.51 8.07
C ARG A 439 26.33 -27.50 7.20
N ASP A 440 27.32 -26.67 7.54
CA ASP A 440 28.62 -26.64 6.86
C ASP A 440 29.39 -27.95 7.07
N GLU A 441 29.37 -28.48 8.29
CA GLU A 441 29.94 -29.78 8.63
C GLU A 441 29.22 -30.92 7.91
N ALA A 442 27.88 -30.89 7.85
CA ALA A 442 27.10 -31.87 7.11
C ALA A 442 27.36 -31.81 5.60
N ALA A 443 27.57 -30.62 5.03
CA ALA A 443 27.88 -30.46 3.62
C ALA A 443 29.28 -30.98 3.29
N ALA A 444 30.28 -30.70 4.13
CA ALA A 444 31.62 -31.25 3.99
C ALA A 444 31.61 -32.79 4.08
N TRP A 445 30.90 -33.33 5.06
CA TRP A 445 30.73 -34.77 5.22
C TRP A 445 30.03 -35.41 4.01
N LEU A 446 28.97 -34.77 3.51
CA LEU A 446 28.19 -35.28 2.39
C LEU A 446 28.99 -35.26 1.07
N ASP A 447 29.78 -34.21 0.86
CA ASP A 447 30.72 -34.11 -0.26
C ASP A 447 31.74 -35.26 -0.22
N GLU A 448 32.39 -35.45 0.93
CA GLU A 448 33.36 -36.54 1.12
C GLU A 448 32.72 -37.91 0.88
N TYR A 449 31.55 -38.16 1.48
CA TYR A 449 30.85 -39.43 1.37
C TYR A 449 30.45 -39.76 -0.08
N ILE A 450 29.87 -38.80 -0.80
CA ILE A 450 29.46 -39.02 -2.19
C ILE A 450 30.68 -39.09 -3.12
N THR A 451 31.73 -38.30 -2.88
CA THR A 451 32.97 -38.35 -3.66
C THR A 451 33.67 -39.71 -3.51
N ALA A 452 33.64 -40.31 -2.33
CA ALA A 452 34.20 -41.64 -2.09
C ALA A 452 33.41 -42.77 -2.78
N GLN A 453 32.09 -42.62 -2.91
CA GLN A 453 31.20 -43.65 -3.45
C GLN A 453 30.85 -43.44 -4.95
N GLY A 454 31.06 -42.23 -5.47
CA GLY A 454 30.59 -41.77 -6.78
C GLY A 454 29.08 -41.51 -6.80
N GLU A 455 28.28 -42.54 -6.52
CA GLU A 455 26.84 -42.48 -6.34
C GLU A 455 26.40 -43.39 -5.20
N ALA A 456 25.41 -42.97 -4.42
CA ALA A 456 24.93 -43.77 -3.29
C ALA A 456 23.39 -43.74 -3.17
N PRO A 457 22.74 -44.84 -2.76
CA PRO A 457 21.31 -44.84 -2.45
C PRO A 457 20.98 -43.81 -1.37
N ALA A 458 19.92 -43.02 -1.60
CA ALA A 458 19.53 -41.95 -0.68
C ALA A 458 19.29 -42.47 0.74
N ASN A 459 18.74 -43.68 0.89
CA ASN A 459 18.55 -44.31 2.20
C ASN A 459 19.86 -44.62 2.92
N ASP A 460 20.90 -45.03 2.20
CA ASP A 460 22.20 -45.38 2.76
C ASP A 460 22.98 -44.12 3.15
N VAL A 461 22.94 -43.09 2.30
CA VAL A 461 23.46 -41.75 2.62
C VAL A 461 22.83 -41.21 3.89
N MET A 462 21.50 -41.30 4.01
CA MET A 462 20.78 -40.80 5.18
C MET A 462 21.09 -41.60 6.43
N LYS A 463 21.26 -42.93 6.31
CA LYS A 463 21.66 -43.78 7.44
C LYS A 463 23.09 -43.48 7.88
N ALA A 464 24.02 -43.34 6.95
CA ALA A 464 25.41 -43.03 7.22
C ALA A 464 25.57 -41.63 7.83
N GLY A 465 24.84 -40.64 7.32
CA GLY A 465 24.91 -39.28 7.84
C GLY A 465 24.29 -39.14 9.24
N THR A 466 23.20 -39.88 9.52
CA THR A 466 22.68 -39.96 10.90
C THR A 466 23.66 -40.66 11.85
N ALA A 467 24.39 -41.66 11.39
CA ALA A 467 25.46 -42.27 12.17
C ALA A 467 26.67 -41.32 12.39
N ALA A 468 26.89 -40.39 11.47
CA ALA A 468 27.89 -39.33 11.58
C ALA A 468 27.45 -38.13 12.44
N GLY A 469 26.25 -38.18 13.03
CA GLY A 469 25.75 -37.16 13.95
C GLY A 469 24.80 -36.12 13.33
N PHE A 470 24.52 -36.19 12.03
CA PHE A 470 23.66 -35.22 11.35
C PHE A 470 22.20 -35.64 11.32
N SER A 471 21.29 -34.70 11.57
CA SER A 471 19.87 -34.95 11.37
C SER A 471 19.56 -35.22 9.88
N LYS A 472 18.52 -36.01 9.61
CA LYS A 472 18.05 -36.26 8.23
C LYS A 472 17.71 -34.98 7.48
N ASP A 473 17.18 -33.99 8.17
CA ASP A 473 16.82 -32.71 7.56
C ASP A 473 18.07 -31.86 7.27
N THR A 474 19.08 -31.88 8.16
CA THR A 474 20.38 -31.24 7.93
C THR A 474 21.07 -31.81 6.69
N LEU A 475 21.08 -33.14 6.53
CA LEU A 475 21.67 -33.81 5.34
C LEU A 475 20.98 -33.44 4.04
N LYS A 476 19.64 -33.37 4.04
CA LYS A 476 18.88 -32.91 2.87
C LYS A 476 19.18 -31.45 2.51
N ARG A 477 19.31 -30.58 3.52
CA ARG A 477 19.63 -29.15 3.34
C ARG A 477 21.08 -28.92 2.91
N ALA A 478 21.99 -29.82 3.27
CA ALA A 478 23.40 -29.78 2.92
C ALA A 478 23.68 -30.20 1.45
N LYS A 479 22.73 -30.89 0.82
CA LYS A 479 22.86 -31.49 -0.52
C LYS A 479 23.34 -30.52 -1.60
N ASN A 480 22.65 -29.39 -1.75
CA ASN A 480 23.02 -28.37 -2.75
C ASN A 480 24.40 -27.78 -2.48
N ARG A 481 24.71 -27.51 -1.20
CA ARG A 481 26.00 -26.96 -0.78
C ARG A 481 27.16 -27.93 -0.99
N ALA A 482 26.91 -29.23 -0.85
CA ALA A 482 27.85 -30.29 -1.17
C ALA A 482 27.99 -30.54 -2.69
N GLY A 483 27.23 -29.84 -3.54
CA GLY A 483 27.18 -30.08 -4.98
C GLY A 483 26.61 -31.45 -5.33
N VAL A 484 25.66 -31.94 -4.54
CA VAL A 484 25.01 -33.25 -4.69
C VAL A 484 23.58 -33.05 -5.22
N GLU A 485 23.17 -33.88 -6.18
CA GLU A 485 21.80 -33.93 -6.69
C GLU A 485 21.11 -35.26 -6.33
N SER A 486 19.78 -35.27 -6.41
CA SER A 486 19.01 -36.51 -6.27
C SER A 486 18.50 -36.94 -7.64
N ARG A 487 18.88 -38.13 -8.08
CA ARG A 487 18.41 -38.73 -9.34
C ARG A 487 17.67 -40.03 -9.06
N LYS A 488 16.70 -40.35 -9.91
CA LYS A 488 15.98 -41.62 -9.84
C LYS A 488 16.83 -42.68 -10.52
N ALA A 489 17.18 -43.75 -9.82
CA ALA A 489 17.90 -44.87 -10.43
C ALA A 489 16.98 -45.62 -11.41
N ALA A 490 17.57 -46.37 -12.35
CA ALA A 490 16.82 -47.08 -13.41
C ALA A 490 15.71 -47.99 -12.83
N PHE A 491 14.67 -48.22 -13.64
CA PHE A 491 13.39 -48.85 -13.31
C PHE A 491 13.39 -49.74 -12.05
N GLY A 492 12.78 -49.24 -10.96
CA GLY A 492 12.53 -50.01 -9.72
C GLY A 492 13.51 -49.84 -8.57
N SER A 493 14.62 -49.08 -8.72
CA SER A 493 15.73 -49.07 -7.74
C SER A 493 15.83 -47.84 -6.80
N GLY A 494 14.76 -47.04 -6.68
CA GLY A 494 14.71 -45.94 -5.69
C GLY A 494 15.48 -44.67 -6.09
N TRP A 495 15.70 -43.78 -5.11
CA TRP A 495 16.44 -42.52 -5.30
C TRP A 495 17.90 -42.69 -4.91
N VAL A 496 18.81 -42.15 -5.71
CA VAL A 496 20.25 -42.10 -5.43
C VAL A 496 20.73 -40.66 -5.42
N TRP A 497 21.77 -40.39 -4.63
CA TRP A 497 22.44 -39.09 -4.55
C TRP A 497 23.81 -39.20 -5.23
N ALA A 498 24.16 -38.20 -6.05
CA ALA A 498 25.40 -38.17 -6.83
C ALA A 498 25.89 -36.74 -7.00
N LYS A 499 27.16 -36.53 -7.37
CA LYS A 499 27.69 -35.20 -7.70
C LYS A 499 26.99 -34.62 -8.93
N VAL A 500 26.72 -33.31 -8.89
CA VAL A 500 26.26 -32.56 -10.06
C VAL A 500 27.38 -32.55 -11.11
N HIS A 501 27.15 -33.17 -12.27
CA HIS A 501 28.08 -33.08 -13.40
C HIS A 501 27.90 -31.72 -14.09
N THR A 502 28.87 -30.83 -13.95
CA THR A 502 29.01 -29.67 -14.84
C THR A 502 29.57 -30.16 -16.18
N GLU A 503 28.71 -30.51 -17.14
CA GLU A 503 29.13 -30.68 -18.52
C GLU A 503 29.59 -29.31 -19.07
N GLY A 504 30.91 -29.17 -19.21
CA GLY A 504 31.53 -28.08 -19.94
C GLY A 504 31.10 -28.12 -21.41
N SER A 505 30.56 -27.00 -21.87
CA SER A 505 30.35 -26.66 -23.28
C SER A 505 31.55 -27.10 -24.14
N THR A 506 31.41 -28.23 -24.82
CA THR A 506 32.19 -28.55 -26.01
C THR A 506 31.23 -28.48 -27.18
N LYS A 507 31.22 -27.31 -27.84
CA LYS A 507 30.69 -27.14 -29.19
C LYS A 507 31.26 -28.26 -30.06
N GLY A 508 30.40 -29.19 -30.47
CA GLY A 508 30.69 -30.09 -31.57
C GLY A 508 30.97 -29.28 -32.82
N ALA A 509 32.23 -29.20 -33.20
CA ALA A 509 32.62 -28.93 -34.57
C ALA A 509 32.15 -30.13 -35.42
N LYS A 510 31.05 -29.98 -36.14
CA LYS A 510 30.75 -30.84 -37.28
C LYS A 510 31.52 -30.31 -38.48
N GLY A 511 32.60 -31.01 -38.82
CA GLY A 511 33.20 -31.00 -40.15
C GLY A 511 32.92 -32.31 -40.86
N ALA A 512 32.84 -32.20 -42.19
CA ALA A 512 32.53 -33.20 -43.23
C ALA A 512 31.05 -33.42 -43.52
#